data_AF-X1J5L3-F1
#
_entry.id   AF-X1J5L3-F1
#
_cell.length_a   1.000
_cell.length_b   1.000
_cell.length_c   1.000
_cell.angle_alpha   90.00
_cell.angle_beta   90.00
_cell.angle_gamma   90.00
#
_symmetry.space_group_name_H-M   'P 1'
#
loop_
_entity.id
_entity.type
_entity.pdbx_description
1 polymer ?
#
loop_
_entity_poly.entity_id
_entity_poly.type
_entity_poly.pdbx_seq_one_letter_code
_entity_poly.pdbx_strand_id
1 'polypeptide(L)'
;MSKLKDFFDELAKAWYAIVGKPSSQEQEKASAFVSQYWKDYINLSPEQKADVWHHLTGEETATDAEEKTRAWVTKTRFALTDSGAPKVIVEAFDSILEAKWPLGIIG
;
A
#
# COMPACT_ATOMS: atom_id res chain seq x y z
N MET A 1 4.98 -14.96 25.97
CA MET A 1 4.44 -15.35 24.64
C MET A 1 2.95 -15.75 24.66
N SER A 2 2.14 -15.46 25.70
CA SER A 2 0.76 -16.01 25.79
C SER A 2 -0.33 -15.20 25.07
N LYS A 3 -0.37 -13.87 25.21
CA LYS A 3 -1.51 -13.06 24.72
C LYS A 3 -1.76 -13.10 23.21
N LEU A 4 -0.69 -13.15 22.41
CA LEU A 4 -0.81 -13.15 20.95
C LEU A 4 -1.36 -14.49 20.43
N LYS A 5 -0.89 -15.60 21.02
CA LYS A 5 -1.38 -16.93 20.70
C LYS A 5 -2.87 -17.06 21.06
N ASP A 6 -3.25 -16.61 22.25
CA ASP A 6 -4.63 -16.68 22.72
C ASP A 6 -5.59 -15.86 21.81
N PHE A 7 -5.14 -14.69 21.36
CA PHE A 7 -5.89 -13.87 20.39
C PHE A 7 -6.10 -14.58 19.04
N PHE A 8 -5.05 -15.19 18.47
CA PHE A 8 -5.19 -15.95 17.22
C PHE A 8 -6.04 -17.21 17.39
N ASP A 9 -5.99 -17.87 18.54
CA ASP A 9 -6.85 -19.01 18.86
C ASP A 9 -8.33 -18.60 18.94
N GLU A 10 -8.65 -17.41 19.48
CA GLU A 10 -10.02 -16.88 19.50
C GLU A 10 -10.51 -16.50 18.10
N LEU A 11 -9.69 -15.82 17.29
CA LEU A 11 -10.01 -15.52 15.90
C LEU A 11 -10.26 -16.80 15.09
N ALA A 12 -9.41 -17.81 15.25
CA ALA A 12 -9.57 -19.09 14.56
C ALA A 12 -10.87 -19.79 14.96
N LYS A 13 -11.22 -19.79 16.26
CA LYS A 13 -12.50 -20.33 16.75
C LYS A 13 -13.70 -19.61 16.14
N ALA A 14 -13.69 -18.28 16.12
CA ALA A 14 -14.77 -17.48 15.54
C ALA A 14 -14.91 -17.73 14.03
N TRP A 15 -13.79 -17.82 13.32
CA TRP A 15 -13.76 -18.13 11.89
C TRP A 15 -14.30 -19.53 11.59
N TYR A 16 -13.82 -20.56 12.29
CA TYR A 16 -14.30 -21.94 12.10
C TYR A 16 -15.76 -22.14 12.47
N ALA A 17 -16.33 -21.31 13.34
CA ALA A 17 -17.77 -21.32 13.62
C ALA A 17 -18.59 -20.87 12.41
N ILE A 18 -18.03 -20.03 11.53
CA ILE A 18 -18.69 -19.49 10.34
C ILE A 18 -18.46 -20.40 9.13
N VAL A 19 -17.21 -20.82 8.90
CA VAL A 19 -16.82 -21.56 7.68
C VAL A 19 -16.67 -23.06 7.87
N GLY A 20 -16.81 -23.56 9.10
CA GLY A 20 -16.50 -24.94 9.47
C GLY A 20 -15.02 -25.14 9.77
N LYS A 21 -14.70 -26.10 10.66
CA LYS A 21 -13.31 -26.45 10.95
C LYS A 21 -12.76 -27.28 9.79
N PRO A 22 -11.61 -26.90 9.19
CA PRO A 22 -11.00 -27.68 8.14
C PRO A 22 -10.55 -29.05 8.65
N SER A 23 -10.66 -30.07 7.81
CA SER A 23 -10.11 -31.41 8.07
C SER A 23 -8.59 -31.36 8.26
N SER A 24 -8.01 -32.40 8.86
CA SER A 24 -6.55 -32.48 9.05
C SER A 24 -5.79 -32.37 7.72
N GLN A 25 -6.33 -32.94 6.65
CA GLN A 25 -5.73 -32.87 5.31
C GLN A 25 -5.76 -31.45 4.73
N GLU A 26 -6.84 -30.70 4.96
CA GLU A 26 -6.95 -29.30 4.55
C GLU A 26 -6.04 -28.39 5.36
N GLN A 27 -5.89 -28.66 6.66
CA GLN A 27 -4.93 -27.96 7.52
C GLN A 27 -3.48 -28.19 7.07
N GLU A 28 -3.14 -29.43 6.70
CA GLU A 28 -1.81 -29.77 6.19
C GLU A 28 -1.51 -29.08 4.85
N LYS A 29 -2.48 -29.08 3.92
CA LYS A 29 -2.37 -28.34 2.65
C LYS A 29 -2.24 -26.83 2.87
N ALA A 30 -3.03 -26.25 3.78
CA ALA A 30 -2.96 -24.83 4.11
C ALA A 30 -1.62 -24.48 4.76
N SER A 31 -1.12 -25.30 5.68
CA SER A 31 0.18 -25.11 6.33
C SER A 31 1.33 -25.19 5.32
N ALA A 32 1.29 -26.16 4.40
CA ALA A 32 2.27 -26.29 3.32
C ALA A 32 2.24 -25.07 2.39
N PHE A 33 1.04 -24.61 2.00
CA PHE A 33 0.86 -23.41 1.18
C PHE A 33 1.41 -22.16 1.86
N VAL A 34 1.01 -21.90 3.12
CA VAL A 34 1.48 -20.73 3.88
C VAL A 34 2.99 -20.76 4.07
N SER A 35 3.56 -21.93 4.37
CA SER A 35 5.01 -22.09 4.53
C SER A 35 5.77 -21.82 3.23
N GLN A 36 5.23 -22.29 2.10
CA GLN A 36 5.82 -22.03 0.78
C GLN A 36 5.70 -20.57 0.39
N TYR A 37 4.51 -19.97 0.58
CA TYR A 37 4.25 -18.56 0.35
C TYR A 37 5.24 -17.67 1.11
N TRP A 38 5.47 -17.92 2.41
CA TRP A 38 6.42 -17.13 3.19
C TRP A 38 7.87 -17.34 2.77
N LYS A 39 8.26 -18.56 2.36
CA LYS A 39 9.60 -18.81 1.80
C LYS A 39 9.82 -18.01 0.52
N ASP A 40 8.83 -18.00 -0.37
CA ASP A 40 8.91 -17.27 -1.63
C ASP A 40 8.89 -15.76 -1.38
N TYR A 41 8.03 -15.28 -0.46
CA TYR A 41 7.94 -13.88 -0.06
C TYR A 41 9.25 -13.36 0.53
N ILE A 42 9.96 -14.11 1.37
CA ILE A 42 11.24 -13.68 1.97
C ILE A 42 12.29 -13.40 0.89
N ASN A 43 12.29 -14.16 -0.20
CA ASN A 43 13.23 -14.05 -1.29
C ASN A 43 12.92 -12.92 -2.29
N LEU A 44 11.76 -12.26 -2.16
CA LEU A 44 11.40 -11.11 -2.97
C LEU A 44 12.26 -9.88 -2.63
N SER A 45 12.51 -9.03 -3.63
CA SER A 45 13.09 -7.71 -3.44
C SER A 45 12.15 -6.81 -2.60
N PRO A 46 12.65 -5.72 -1.99
CA PRO A 46 11.81 -4.77 -1.25
C PRO A 46 10.65 -4.22 -2.09
N GLU A 47 10.90 -3.95 -3.38
CA GLU A 47 9.90 -3.42 -4.32
C GLU A 47 8.82 -4.47 -4.60
N GLN A 48 9.22 -5.72 -4.85
CA GLN A 48 8.27 -6.83 -5.06
C GLN A 48 7.42 -7.13 -3.83
N LYS A 49 7.97 -6.95 -2.62
CA LYS A 49 7.22 -7.09 -1.36
C LYS A 49 6.16 -5.99 -1.23
N ALA A 50 6.48 -4.76 -1.64
CA ALA A 50 5.55 -3.64 -1.63
C ALA A 50 4.40 -3.88 -2.64
N ASP A 51 4.69 -4.40 -3.83
CA ASP A 51 3.66 -4.76 -4.82
C ASP A 51 2.71 -5.85 -4.31
N VAL A 52 3.26 -6.90 -3.67
CA VAL A 52 2.44 -7.95 -3.03
C VAL A 52 1.56 -7.36 -1.93
N TRP A 53 2.10 -6.45 -1.12
CA TRP A 53 1.33 -5.79 -0.08
C TRP A 53 0.19 -4.95 -0.67
N HIS A 54 0.47 -4.14 -1.70
CA HIS A 54 -0.54 -3.36 -2.41
C HIS A 54 -1.65 -4.25 -2.96
N HIS A 55 -1.30 -5.38 -3.60
CA HIS A 55 -2.29 -6.29 -4.16
C HIS A 55 -3.18 -6.95 -3.08
N LEU A 56 -2.63 -7.16 -1.88
CA LEU A 56 -3.35 -7.79 -0.77
C LEU A 56 -4.25 -6.81 0.00
N THR A 57 -3.79 -5.57 0.21
CA THR A 57 -4.53 -4.58 1.02
C THR A 57 -5.38 -3.63 0.18
N GLY A 58 -5.08 -3.48 -1.11
CA GLY A 58 -5.63 -2.42 -1.95
C GLY A 58 -5.12 -1.03 -1.59
N GLU A 59 -4.20 -0.91 -0.62
CA GLU A 59 -3.60 0.36 -0.22
C GLU A 59 -2.52 0.77 -1.21
N GLU A 60 -2.45 2.06 -1.53
CA GLU A 60 -1.44 2.62 -2.44
C GLU A 60 -0.03 2.43 -1.88
N THR A 61 0.91 2.02 -2.74
CA THR A 61 2.33 2.02 -2.37
C THR A 61 2.86 3.46 -2.28
N ALA A 62 4.02 3.63 -1.65
CA ALA A 62 4.75 4.90 -1.67
C ALA A 62 5.07 5.36 -3.11
N THR A 63 5.31 4.41 -4.02
CA THR A 63 5.53 4.67 -5.45
C THR A 63 4.27 5.19 -6.14
N ASP A 64 3.11 4.57 -5.89
CA ASP A 64 1.83 5.02 -6.47
C ASP A 64 1.47 6.44 -6.02
N ALA A 65 1.70 6.75 -4.75
CA ALA A 65 1.50 8.09 -4.20
C ALA A 65 2.45 9.10 -4.85
N GLU A 66 3.71 8.73 -5.11
CA GLU A 66 4.68 9.59 -5.80
C GLU A 66 4.28 9.84 -7.26
N GLU A 67 3.85 8.81 -7.98
CA GLU A 67 3.39 8.93 -9.37
C GLU A 67 2.14 9.80 -9.48
N LYS A 68 1.17 9.63 -8.58
CA LYS A 68 -0.03 10.50 -8.51
C LYS A 68 0.33 11.94 -8.17
N THR A 69 1.28 12.15 -7.26
CA THR A 69 1.78 13.49 -6.93
C THR A 69 2.42 14.14 -8.15
N ARG A 70 3.24 13.40 -8.91
CA ARG A 70 3.88 13.88 -10.15
C ARG A 70 2.87 14.20 -11.24
N ALA A 71 1.85 13.36 -11.40
CA ALA A 71 0.75 13.57 -12.34
C ALA A 71 -0.07 14.83 -11.96
N TRP A 72 -0.36 15.01 -10.67
CA TRP A 72 -1.06 16.19 -10.15
C TRP A 72 -0.27 17.48 -10.37
N VAL A 73 1.04 17.47 -10.07
CA VAL A 73 1.94 18.60 -10.32
C VAL A 73 1.93 18.98 -11.80
N THR A 74 2.07 17.99 -12.69
CA THR A 74 2.09 18.21 -14.14
C THR A 74 0.78 18.81 -14.64
N LYS A 75 -0.36 18.26 -14.21
CA LYS A 75 -1.70 18.75 -14.58
C LYS A 75 -1.94 20.17 -14.09
N THR A 76 -1.54 20.46 -12.86
CA THR A 76 -1.74 21.78 -12.24
C THR A 76 -0.88 22.85 -12.91
N ARG A 77 0.39 22.53 -13.20
CA ARG A 77 1.29 23.42 -13.94
C ARG A 77 0.79 23.72 -15.36
N PHE A 78 0.26 22.70 -16.04
CA PHE A 78 -0.37 22.86 -17.35
C PHE A 78 -1.59 23.79 -17.27
N ALA A 79 -2.50 23.58 -16.32
CA ALA A 79 -3.69 24.42 -16.16
C ALA A 79 -3.36 25.89 -15.83
N LEU A 80 -2.32 26.14 -15.01
CA LEU A 80 -1.84 27.50 -14.73
C LEU A 80 -1.30 28.17 -15.99
N THR A 81 -0.55 27.44 -16.82
CA THR A 81 -0.01 27.98 -18.07
C THR A 81 -1.12 28.25 -19.10
N ASP A 82 -2.04 27.30 -19.27
CA ASP A 82 -3.13 27.36 -20.26
C ASP A 82 -4.16 28.45 -19.93
N SER A 83 -4.40 28.72 -18.65
CA SER A 83 -5.26 29.83 -18.20
C SER A 83 -4.64 31.22 -18.38
N GLY A 84 -3.39 31.30 -18.87
CA GLY A 84 -2.67 32.57 -19.02
C GLY A 84 -2.27 33.18 -17.68
N ALA A 85 -2.07 32.36 -16.64
CA ALA A 85 -1.66 32.87 -15.33
C ALA A 85 -0.35 33.68 -15.46
N PRO A 86 -0.22 34.78 -14.70
CA PRO A 86 1.03 35.55 -14.68
C PRO A 86 2.22 34.65 -14.34
N LYS A 87 3.36 34.86 -15.02
CA LYS A 87 4.57 34.05 -14.87
C LYS A 87 5.01 33.86 -13.41
N VAL A 88 4.86 34.91 -12.60
CA VAL A 88 5.15 34.90 -11.15
C VAL A 88 4.35 33.85 -10.38
N ILE A 89 3.14 33.51 -10.82
CA ILE A 89 2.28 32.49 -10.19
C ILE A 89 2.79 31.07 -10.52
N VAL A 90 3.24 30.85 -11.76
CA VAL A 90 3.85 29.57 -12.17
C VAL A 90 5.19 29.37 -11.46
N GLU A 91 6.01 30.42 -11.38
CA GLU A 91 7.29 30.40 -10.67
C GLU A 91 7.13 30.20 -9.16
N ALA A 92 6.08 30.79 -8.55
CA ALA A 92 5.75 30.56 -7.15
C ALA A 92 5.28 29.11 -6.91
N PHE A 93 4.47 28.55 -7.81
CA PHE A 93 4.07 27.15 -7.74
C PHE A 93 5.28 26.20 -7.82
N ASP A 94 6.17 26.41 -8.79
CA ASP A 94 7.41 25.61 -8.93
C ASP A 94 8.30 25.76 -7.67
N SER A 95 8.41 26.96 -7.10
CA SER A 95 9.19 27.23 -5.88
C SER A 95 8.66 26.52 -4.62
N ILE A 96 7.33 26.38 -4.49
CA ILE A 96 6.70 25.65 -3.37
C ILE A 96 7.02 24.15 -3.45
N LEU A 97 7.10 23.59 -4.65
CA LEU A 97 7.46 22.20 -4.88
C LEU A 97 8.96 21.94 -4.61
N GLU A 98 9.83 22.85 -5.03
CA GLU A 98 11.28 22.76 -4.77
C GLU A 98 11.63 22.88 -3.27
N ALA A 99 10.86 23.63 -2.51
CA ALA A 99 11.04 23.79 -1.06
C ALA A 99 10.76 22.51 -0.24
N LYS A 100 10.38 21.39 -0.87
CA LYS A 100 9.95 20.14 -0.22
C LYS A 100 8.94 20.40 0.91
N TRP A 101 8.06 21.39 0.75
CA TRP A 101 6.98 21.58 1.69
C TRP A 101 6.13 20.31 1.73
N PRO A 102 5.72 19.83 2.90
CA PRO A 102 4.95 18.60 3.00
C PRO A 102 3.62 18.82 2.29
N LEU A 103 3.50 18.31 1.06
CA LEU A 103 2.30 18.36 0.22
C LEU A 103 1.15 17.49 0.77
N GLY A 104 1.19 17.10 2.04
CA GLY A 104 0.15 16.34 2.74
C GLY A 104 -1.13 17.15 3.04
N ILE A 105 -1.40 18.23 2.30
CA ILE A 105 -2.60 19.09 2.47
C ILE A 105 -3.59 18.90 1.31
N ILE A 106 -3.30 18.03 0.33
CA ILE A 106 -4.28 17.65 -0.68
C ILE A 106 -4.60 16.16 -0.51
N GLY A 107 -5.38 15.88 0.54
CA GLY A 107 -6.16 14.65 0.71
C GLY A 107 -7.62 15.03 0.78
#